data_AF-A0A2D5W861-F1
#
_entry.id   AF-A0A2D5W861-F1
#
_cell.length_a   1.000
_cell.length_b   1.000
_cell.length_c   1.000
_cell.angle_alpha   90.00
_cell.angle_beta   90.00
_cell.angle_gamma   90.00
#
_symmetry.space_group_name_H-M   'P 1'
#
loop_
_entity.id
_entity.type
_entity.pdbx_description
1 polymer ?
#
loop_
_entity_poly.entity_id
_entity_poly.type
_entity_poly.pdbx_seq_one_letter_code
_entity_poly.pdbx_strand_id
1 'polypeptide(L)'
;MSSFLATLALPDLGLIEQLLYIVSAICFVLGLKKITKVKSARAGNRLASFAMLLAIALTVFLVIFDGDGAVALPWMLGGLIGGGLIGLLLAKRVAMTEMPELVAFFNGMGGASSMFVALASAVFMSGGLAVDATLPSATGSDVALSIGLSILIGAVTLTGSLIAYGKLAGKIWKNRFGPIGSQGLNALLAVAALAAIVYGGFVATGSEQIILAFAVLT
;
A
#
# COMPACT_ATOMS: atom_id res chain seq x y z
N MET A 1 -33.01 10.55 31.49
CA MET A 1 -33.58 9.76 30.38
C MET A 1 -32.99 10.10 29.01
N SER A 2 -32.31 11.25 28.85
CA SER A 2 -31.50 11.58 27.66
C SER A 2 -30.09 10.98 27.66
N SER A 3 -29.56 10.61 28.83
CA SER A 3 -28.24 9.96 28.96
C SER A 3 -28.26 8.44 28.78
N PHE A 4 -29.42 7.78 28.92
CA PHE A 4 -29.58 6.33 28.72
C PHE A 4 -29.94 5.98 27.27
N LEU A 5 -30.58 6.93 26.55
CA LEU A 5 -30.85 6.84 25.11
C LEU A 5 -29.64 7.21 24.24
N ALA A 6 -28.61 7.88 24.79
CA ALA A 6 -27.33 8.07 24.10
C ALA A 6 -26.44 6.80 24.13
N THR A 7 -26.75 5.85 25.01
CA THR A 7 -26.01 4.59 25.18
C THR A 7 -26.70 3.41 24.48
N LEU A 8 -27.88 3.62 23.87
CA LEU A 8 -28.63 2.55 23.20
C LEU A 8 -28.99 2.97 21.76
N ALA A 9 -28.35 2.30 20.80
CA ALA A 9 -28.79 2.11 19.41
C ALA A 9 -28.33 3.09 18.31
N LEU A 10 -27.07 3.55 18.36
CA LEU A 10 -26.26 3.60 17.14
C LEU A 10 -25.10 2.63 17.39
N PRO A 11 -24.83 1.65 16.52
CA PRO A 11 -23.58 0.90 16.69
C PRO A 11 -22.45 1.92 16.65
N ASP A 12 -21.47 1.82 17.56
CA ASP A 12 -20.27 2.66 17.54
C ASP A 12 -19.78 2.72 16.08
N LEU A 13 -19.70 3.92 15.50
CA LEU A 13 -19.35 4.10 14.08
C LEU A 13 -18.07 3.32 13.74
N GLY A 14 -17.09 3.32 14.65
CA GLY A 14 -15.87 2.52 14.54
C GLY A 14 -16.08 0.99 14.50
N LEU A 15 -17.09 0.45 15.18
CA LEU A 15 -17.43 -0.97 15.10
C LEU A 15 -18.06 -1.29 13.73
N ILE A 16 -18.90 -0.40 13.21
CA ILE A 16 -19.47 -0.55 11.85
C ILE A 16 -18.34 -0.52 10.81
N GLU A 17 -17.39 0.41 10.94
CA GLU A 17 -16.22 0.52 10.07
C GLU A 17 -15.39 -0.76 10.05
N GLN A 18 -15.00 -1.26 11.23
CA GLN A 18 -14.22 -2.49 11.37
C GLN A 18 -14.95 -3.69 10.75
N LEU A 19 -16.25 -3.82 11.01
CA LEU A 19 -17.06 -4.87 10.41
C LEU A 19 -17.11 -4.76 8.89
N LEU A 20 -17.28 -3.56 8.34
CA LEU A 20 -17.33 -3.36 6.90
C LEU A 20 -15.96 -3.60 6.23
N TYR A 21 -14.85 -3.26 6.87
CA TYR A 21 -13.51 -3.65 6.39
C TYR A 21 -13.31 -5.17 6.42
N ILE A 22 -13.78 -5.87 7.46
CA ILE A 22 -13.75 -7.34 7.53
C ILE A 22 -14.59 -7.94 6.41
N VAL A 23 -15.81 -7.42 6.19
CA VAL A 23 -16.68 -7.86 5.10
C VAL A 23 -15.99 -7.67 3.74
N SER A 24 -15.37 -6.51 3.52
CA SER A 24 -14.59 -6.24 2.31
C SER A 24 -13.46 -7.26 2.12
N ALA A 25 -12.66 -7.49 3.16
CA ALA A 25 -11.54 -8.43 3.12
C ALA A 25 -12.00 -9.85 2.80
N ILE A 26 -13.09 -10.32 3.43
CA ILE A 26 -13.68 -11.63 3.16
C ILE A 26 -14.16 -11.71 1.70
N CYS A 27 -14.88 -10.71 1.21
CA CYS A 27 -15.32 -10.66 -0.19
C CYS A 27 -14.15 -10.71 -1.16
N PHE A 28 -13.06 -9.99 -0.88
CA PHE A 28 -11.85 -9.98 -1.69
C PHE A 28 -11.19 -11.37 -1.75
N VAL A 29 -10.99 -12.02 -0.59
CA VAL A 29 -10.42 -13.38 -0.50
C VAL A 29 -11.30 -14.41 -1.24
N LEU A 30 -12.62 -14.34 -1.06
CA LEU A 30 -13.56 -15.20 -1.78
C LEU A 30 -13.55 -14.93 -3.30
N GLY A 31 -13.35 -13.68 -3.70
CA GLY A 31 -13.15 -13.27 -5.09
C GLY A 31 -11.93 -13.95 -5.71
N LEU A 32 -10.77 -13.86 -5.04
CA LEU A 32 -9.52 -14.51 -5.45
C LEU A 32 -9.67 -16.04 -5.56
N LYS A 33 -10.30 -16.67 -4.56
CA LYS A 33 -10.58 -18.11 -4.58
C LYS A 33 -11.43 -18.54 -5.78
N LYS A 34 -12.38 -17.71 -6.21
CA LYS A 34 -13.22 -17.97 -7.39
C LYS A 34 -12.47 -17.80 -8.71
N ILE A 35 -11.43 -16.96 -8.75
CA ILE A 35 -10.60 -16.73 -9.96
C ILE A 35 -9.79 -17.98 -10.32
N THR A 36 -9.43 -18.82 -9.34
CA THR A 36 -8.68 -20.07 -9.57
C THR A 36 -9.41 -21.09 -10.47
N LYS A 37 -10.74 -20.99 -10.61
CA LYS A 37 -11.54 -21.86 -11.49
C LYS A 37 -12.11 -21.08 -12.67
N VAL A 38 -11.84 -21.54 -13.89
CA VAL A 38 -12.31 -20.91 -15.14
C VAL A 38 -13.82 -20.64 -15.15
N LYS A 39 -14.64 -21.61 -14.71
CA LYS A 39 -16.10 -21.48 -14.65
C LYS A 39 -16.59 -20.33 -13.76
N SER A 40 -15.87 -20.01 -12.68
CA SER A 40 -16.24 -18.96 -11.72
C SER A 40 -15.42 -17.68 -11.86
N ALA A 41 -14.45 -17.60 -12.76
CA ALA A 41 -13.51 -16.49 -12.85
C ALA A 41 -14.19 -15.13 -13.04
N ARG A 42 -15.19 -15.04 -13.93
CA ARG A 42 -15.95 -13.79 -14.16
C ARG A 42 -16.71 -13.33 -12.91
N ALA A 43 -17.27 -14.27 -12.14
CA ALA A 43 -17.96 -13.96 -10.89
C ALA A 43 -16.97 -13.57 -9.79
N GLY A 44 -15.82 -14.24 -9.73
CA GLY A 44 -14.72 -13.91 -8.80
C GLY A 44 -14.19 -12.50 -9.02
N ASN A 45 -13.93 -12.12 -10.26
CA ASN A 45 -13.46 -10.77 -10.58
C ASN A 45 -14.48 -9.68 -10.18
N ARG A 46 -15.77 -9.90 -10.45
CA ARG A 46 -16.83 -8.95 -10.03
C ARG A 46 -16.93 -8.81 -8.51
N LEU A 47 -16.77 -9.91 -7.79
CA LEU A 47 -16.78 -9.89 -6.32
C LEU A 47 -15.56 -9.14 -5.77
N ALA A 48 -14.37 -9.36 -6.33
CA ALA A 48 -13.16 -8.65 -5.93
C ALA A 48 -13.23 -7.15 -6.26
N SER A 49 -13.77 -6.76 -7.42
CA SER A 49 -13.97 -5.35 -7.77
C SER A 49 -14.99 -4.66 -6.86
N PHE A 50 -16.04 -5.38 -6.46
CA PHE A 50 -17.02 -4.85 -5.51
C PHE A 50 -16.41 -4.66 -4.11
N ALA A 51 -15.60 -5.61 -3.63
CA ALA A 51 -14.88 -5.47 -2.38
C ALA A 51 -13.96 -4.24 -2.38
N MET A 52 -13.19 -4.05 -3.45
CA MET A 52 -12.32 -2.86 -3.60
C MET A 52 -13.14 -1.56 -3.62
N LEU A 53 -14.25 -1.51 -4.35
CA LEU A 53 -15.14 -0.35 -4.38
C LEU A 53 -15.70 -0.04 -2.98
N LEU A 54 -16.14 -1.06 -2.25
CA LEU A 54 -16.65 -0.94 -0.89
C LEU A 54 -15.57 -0.38 0.05
N ALA A 55 -14.34 -0.89 -0.02
CA ALA A 55 -13.23 -0.36 0.79
C ALA A 55 -12.96 1.13 0.50
N ILE A 56 -12.86 1.51 -0.78
CA ILE A 56 -12.63 2.91 -1.18
C ILE A 56 -13.79 3.80 -0.71
N ALA A 57 -15.03 3.37 -0.91
CA ALA A 57 -16.21 4.15 -0.53
C ALA A 57 -16.27 4.40 0.98
N LEU A 58 -15.87 3.42 1.80
CA LEU A 58 -15.77 3.58 3.24
C LEU A 58 -14.68 4.58 3.63
N THR A 59 -13.47 4.45 3.06
CA THR A 59 -12.39 5.40 3.35
C THR A 59 -12.76 6.83 2.96
N VAL A 60 -13.40 7.02 1.80
CA VAL A 60 -13.89 8.34 1.37
C VAL A 60 -14.98 8.85 2.31
N PHE A 61 -15.93 8.00 2.72
CA PHE A 61 -16.97 8.38 3.67
C PHE A 61 -16.35 8.86 4.98
N LEU A 62 -15.40 8.12 5.56
CA LEU A 62 -14.76 8.52 6.82
C LEU A 62 -14.08 9.88 6.72
N VAL A 63 -13.32 10.13 5.66
CA VAL A 63 -12.63 11.41 5.49
C VAL A 63 -13.60 12.59 5.31
N ILE A 64 -14.81 12.35 4.78
CA ILE A 64 -15.84 13.40 4.66
C ILE A 64 -16.41 13.78 6.04
N PHE A 65 -16.60 12.80 6.92
CA PHE A 65 -17.27 13.00 8.22
C PHE A 65 -16.31 13.38 9.36
N ASP A 66 -15.00 13.17 9.21
CA ASP A 66 -13.99 13.42 10.26
C ASP A 66 -13.59 14.92 10.43
N GLY A 67 -14.37 15.87 9.88
CA GLY A 67 -14.26 17.32 10.18
C GLY A 67 -13.07 18.07 9.57
N ASP A 68 -11.86 17.50 9.58
CA ASP A 68 -10.61 18.09 9.06
C ASP A 68 -10.32 17.78 7.58
N GLY A 69 -11.21 17.03 6.93
CA GLY A 69 -11.04 16.54 5.56
C GLY A 69 -11.18 17.59 4.45
N ALA A 70 -11.62 18.82 4.74
CA ALA A 70 -11.99 19.81 3.70
C ALA A 70 -10.83 20.17 2.77
N VAL A 71 -9.59 20.21 3.28
CA VAL A 71 -8.39 20.51 2.49
C VAL A 71 -7.84 19.27 1.79
N ALA A 72 -7.97 18.09 2.40
CA ALA A 72 -7.45 16.83 1.88
C ALA A 72 -8.37 16.17 0.82
N LEU A 73 -9.69 16.42 0.90
CA LEU A 73 -10.70 15.82 0.02
C LEU A 73 -10.42 16.06 -1.47
N PRO A 74 -10.13 17.31 -1.92
CA PRO A 74 -9.88 17.57 -3.33
C PRO A 74 -8.65 16.82 -3.86
N TRP A 75 -7.58 16.72 -3.07
CA TRP A 75 -6.36 16.00 -3.45
C TRP A 75 -6.58 14.49 -3.52
N MET A 76 -7.29 13.94 -2.53
CA MET A 76 -7.64 12.52 -2.50
C MET A 76 -8.55 12.14 -3.68
N LEU A 77 -9.64 12.88 -3.90
CA LEU A 77 -10.56 12.63 -5.02
C LEU A 77 -9.89 12.89 -6.37
N GLY A 78 -9.07 13.93 -6.48
CA GLY A 78 -8.27 14.22 -7.67
C GLY A 78 -7.31 13.09 -8.01
N GLY A 79 -6.61 12.53 -7.01
CA GLY A 79 -5.74 11.36 -7.17
C GLY A 79 -6.52 10.11 -7.55
N LEU A 80 -7.65 9.83 -6.88
CA LEU A 80 -8.50 8.68 -7.16
C LEU A 80 -9.05 8.71 -8.58
N ILE A 81 -9.63 9.83 -9.00
CA ILE A 81 -10.23 9.99 -10.33
C ILE A 81 -9.13 10.04 -11.40
N GLY A 82 -8.08 10.84 -11.19
CA GLY A 82 -6.98 10.99 -12.14
C GLY A 82 -6.23 9.67 -12.35
N GLY A 83 -5.80 9.03 -11.26
CA GLY A 83 -5.11 7.73 -11.31
C GLY A 83 -6.01 6.62 -11.87
N GLY A 84 -7.28 6.58 -11.44
CA GLY A 84 -8.26 5.62 -11.93
C GLY A 84 -8.54 5.76 -13.43
N LEU A 85 -8.64 7.00 -13.93
CA LEU A 85 -8.86 7.27 -15.35
C LEU A 85 -7.63 6.89 -16.20
N ILE A 86 -6.43 7.26 -15.76
CA ILE A 86 -5.19 6.86 -16.43
C ILE A 86 -5.08 5.34 -16.48
N GLY A 87 -5.33 4.65 -15.37
CA GLY A 87 -5.33 3.20 -15.29
C GLY A 87 -6.35 2.55 -16.25
N LEU A 88 -7.58 3.09 -16.30
CA LEU A 88 -8.62 2.62 -17.20
C LEU A 88 -8.24 2.81 -18.68
N LEU A 89 -7.65 3.95 -19.02
CA LEU A 89 -7.22 4.24 -20.39
C LEU A 89 -6.09 3.31 -20.83
N LEU A 90 -5.09 3.09 -19.98
CA LEU A 90 -4.00 2.15 -20.26
C LEU A 90 -4.54 0.72 -20.41
N ALA A 91 -5.42 0.27 -19.51
CA ALA A 91 -6.00 -1.07 -19.55
C ALA A 91 -6.86 -1.34 -20.80
N LYS A 92 -7.50 -0.31 -21.36
CA LYS A 92 -8.33 -0.46 -22.57
C LYS A 92 -7.55 -0.35 -23.88
N ARG A 93 -6.40 0.34 -23.89
CA ARG A 93 -5.66 0.66 -25.12
C ARG A 93 -4.56 -0.34 -25.46
N VAL A 94 -4.02 -1.04 -24.47
CA VAL A 94 -2.90 -1.98 -24.66
C VAL A 94 -3.37 -3.27 -25.33
N ALA A 95 -2.56 -3.80 -26.25
CA ALA A 95 -2.87 -5.04 -26.95
C ALA A 95 -2.81 -6.26 -26.01
N MET A 96 -3.61 -7.29 -26.30
CA MET A 96 -3.60 -8.52 -25.48
C MET A 96 -2.25 -9.25 -25.47
N THR A 97 -1.37 -8.99 -26.45
CA THR A 97 0.00 -9.50 -26.51
C THR A 97 0.95 -8.81 -25.54
N GLU A 98 0.64 -7.58 -25.13
CA GLU A 98 1.43 -6.72 -24.23
C GLU A 98 0.89 -6.77 -22.79
N MET A 99 -0.03 -7.68 -22.48
CA MET A 99 -0.53 -7.87 -21.12
C MET A 99 0.58 -8.11 -20.08
N PRO A 100 1.66 -8.87 -20.37
CA PRO A 100 2.74 -9.07 -19.40
C PRO A 100 3.44 -7.78 -18.95
N GLU A 101 3.66 -6.82 -19.86
CA GLU A 101 4.33 -5.57 -19.52
C GLU A 101 3.40 -4.61 -18.75
N LEU A 102 2.12 -4.56 -19.13
CA LEU A 102 1.14 -3.74 -18.43
C LEU A 102 0.91 -4.23 -17.00
N VAL A 103 0.86 -5.56 -16.79
CA VAL A 103 0.77 -6.15 -15.45
C VAL A 103 2.00 -5.82 -14.61
N ALA A 104 3.20 -5.88 -15.20
CA ALA A 104 4.42 -5.46 -14.52
C ALA A 104 4.35 -3.97 -14.11
N PHE A 105 3.93 -3.09 -15.02
CA PHE A 105 3.78 -1.67 -14.74
C PHE A 105 2.78 -1.40 -13.59
N PHE A 106 1.59 -2.01 -13.62
CA PHE A 106 0.60 -1.82 -12.54
C PHE A 106 1.05 -2.35 -11.19
N ASN A 107 1.82 -3.45 -11.16
CA ASN A 107 2.43 -3.91 -9.90
C ASN A 107 3.43 -2.89 -9.36
N GLY A 108 4.24 -2.28 -10.23
CA GLY A 108 5.15 -1.20 -9.87
C GLY A 108 4.45 0.02 -9.28
N MET A 109 3.34 0.45 -9.89
CA MET A 109 2.53 1.56 -9.39
C MET A 109 1.89 1.25 -8.02
N GLY A 110 1.48 0.00 -7.79
CA GLY A 110 1.05 -0.46 -6.46
C GLY A 110 2.16 -0.36 -5.41
N GLY A 111 3.39 -0.77 -5.77
CA GLY A 111 4.58 -0.59 -4.93
C GLY A 111 4.89 0.88 -4.63
N ALA A 112 4.80 1.76 -5.64
CA ALA A 112 4.98 3.20 -5.47
C ALA A 112 3.93 3.80 -4.51
N SER A 113 2.67 3.38 -4.61
CA SER A 113 1.61 3.83 -3.71
C SER A 113 1.94 3.49 -2.25
N SER A 114 2.37 2.25 -1.97
CA SER A 114 2.78 1.83 -0.62
C SER A 114 3.97 2.65 -0.11
N MET A 115 4.98 2.86 -0.97
CA MET A 115 6.15 3.67 -0.65
C MET A 115 5.79 5.13 -0.30
N PHE A 116 4.92 5.78 -1.09
CA PHE A 116 4.52 7.16 -0.85
C PHE A 116 3.68 7.32 0.42
N VAL A 117 2.78 6.35 0.70
CA VAL A 117 2.04 6.34 1.98
C VAL A 117 3.01 6.21 3.15
N ALA A 118 3.98 5.31 3.09
CA ALA A 118 4.97 5.13 4.14
C ALA A 118 5.88 6.36 4.32
N LEU A 119 6.30 6.99 3.23
CA LEU A 119 7.06 8.25 3.27
C LEU A 119 6.26 9.40 3.89
N ALA A 120 4.98 9.52 3.52
CA ALA A 120 4.09 10.50 4.13
C ALA A 120 3.99 10.27 5.65
N SER A 121 3.75 9.03 6.08
CA SER A 121 3.71 8.66 7.50
C SER A 121 5.01 8.99 8.23
N ALA A 122 6.18 8.76 7.60
CA ALA A 122 7.48 9.10 8.18
C ALA A 122 7.66 10.62 8.40
N VAL A 123 7.17 11.45 7.49
CA VAL A 123 7.22 12.91 7.61
C VAL A 123 6.26 13.42 8.69
N PHE A 124 5.05 12.85 8.77
CA PHE A 124 4.10 13.19 9.84
C PHE A 124 4.65 12.84 11.23
N MET A 125 5.28 11.67 11.39
CA MET A 125 5.87 11.26 12.66
C MET A 125 7.09 12.07 13.09
N SER A 126 7.86 12.64 12.14
CA SER A 126 9.04 13.45 12.44
C SER A 126 8.71 14.93 12.77
N GLY A 127 7.42 15.29 12.84
CA GLY A 127 6.98 16.66 13.16
C GLY A 127 7.16 17.66 12.01
N GLY A 128 7.46 17.20 10.79
CA GLY A 128 7.73 18.06 9.63
C GLY A 128 6.49 18.74 9.05
N LEU A 129 5.29 18.27 9.39
CA LEU A 129 4.01 18.93 9.08
C LEU A 129 3.14 18.90 10.33
N ALA A 130 2.93 20.05 10.96
CA ALA A 130 1.89 20.25 11.98
C ALA A 130 0.52 20.25 11.30
N VAL A 131 0.06 19.07 10.87
CA VAL A 131 -1.34 18.83 10.50
C VAL A 131 -1.89 17.93 11.58
N ASP A 132 -2.97 18.36 12.22
CA ASP A 132 -3.68 17.72 13.33
C ASP A 132 -4.42 16.46 12.84
N ALA A 133 -3.70 15.53 12.23
CA ALA A 133 -4.25 14.31 11.68
C ALA A 133 -4.15 13.20 12.73
N THR A 134 -5.32 12.61 13.02
CA THR A 134 -5.63 11.42 13.82
C THR A 134 -4.97 10.13 13.32
N LEU A 135 -3.72 10.20 12.86
CA LEU A 135 -2.87 9.00 12.77
C LEU A 135 -2.72 8.50 14.20
N PRO A 136 -3.09 7.24 14.52
CA PRO A 136 -2.84 6.66 15.82
C PRO A 136 -1.40 6.95 16.18
N SER A 137 -1.17 7.66 17.29
CA SER A 137 0.14 8.00 17.82
C SER A 137 0.84 6.71 18.26
N ALA A 138 1.15 5.85 17.30
CA ALA A 138 1.86 4.62 17.47
C ALA A 138 3.34 4.99 17.36
N THR A 139 3.84 5.63 18.43
CA THR A 139 5.23 6.03 18.64
C THR A 139 6.12 4.84 18.99
N GLY A 140 5.71 3.62 18.64
CA GLY A 140 6.40 2.39 18.94
C GLY A 140 7.47 2.05 17.90
N SER A 141 8.49 1.32 18.34
CA SER A 141 9.54 0.70 17.51
C SER A 141 8.98 -0.03 16.28
N ASP A 142 7.82 -0.65 16.46
CA ASP A 142 7.20 -1.54 15.47
C ASP A 142 6.67 -0.74 14.28
N VAL A 143 6.20 0.49 14.52
CA VAL A 143 5.69 1.37 13.47
C VAL A 143 6.83 1.91 12.62
N ALA A 144 7.92 2.36 13.25
CA ALA A 144 9.12 2.79 12.54
C ALA A 144 9.68 1.67 11.64
N LEU A 145 9.71 0.44 12.14
CA LEU A 145 10.13 -0.73 11.36
C LEU A 145 9.17 -1.01 10.19
N SER A 146 7.86 -0.98 10.43
CA SER A 146 6.85 -1.22 9.39
C SER A 146 6.91 -0.17 8.27
N ILE A 147 7.18 1.10 8.60
CA ILE A 147 7.36 2.19 7.66
C ILE A 147 8.62 1.96 6.82
N GLY A 148 9.76 1.68 7.45
CA GLY A 148 11.01 1.42 6.75
C GLY A 148 10.91 0.23 5.79
N LEU A 149 10.28 -0.87 6.23
CA LEU A 149 10.01 -2.03 5.38
C LEU A 149 9.06 -1.71 4.23
N SER A 150 8.00 -0.91 4.48
CA SER A 150 7.05 -0.51 3.44
C SER A 150 7.72 0.36 2.35
N ILE A 151 8.61 1.28 2.75
CA ILE A 151 9.44 2.06 1.82
C ILE A 151 10.33 1.14 0.99
N LEU A 152 11.04 0.20 1.63
CA LEU A 152 11.96 -0.71 0.94
C LEU A 152 11.22 -1.61 -0.06
N ILE A 153 10.17 -2.30 0.38
CA ILE A 153 9.40 -3.22 -0.45
C ILE A 153 8.73 -2.46 -1.59
N GLY A 154 8.18 -1.28 -1.33
CA GLY A 154 7.60 -0.40 -2.34
C GLY A 154 8.61 0.05 -3.39
N ALA A 155 9.79 0.53 -2.97
CA ALA A 155 10.87 0.97 -3.85
C ALA A 155 11.44 -0.17 -4.71
N VAL A 156 11.67 -1.35 -4.11
CA VAL A 156 12.14 -2.54 -4.83
C VAL A 156 11.09 -3.02 -5.84
N THR A 157 9.81 -3.01 -5.46
CA THR A 157 8.71 -3.39 -6.37
C THR A 157 8.59 -2.41 -7.53
N LEU A 158 8.69 -1.11 -7.28
CA LEU A 158 8.66 -0.07 -8.30
C LEU A 158 9.83 -0.23 -9.28
N THR A 159 11.06 -0.26 -8.78
CA THR A 159 12.27 -0.35 -9.61
C THR A 159 12.33 -1.68 -10.39
N GLY A 160 12.01 -2.80 -9.76
CA GLY A 160 11.93 -4.11 -10.41
C GLY A 160 10.89 -4.14 -11.52
N SER A 161 9.71 -3.54 -11.27
CA SER A 161 8.61 -3.48 -12.24
C SER A 161 8.94 -2.58 -13.44
N LEU A 162 9.64 -1.46 -13.24
CA LEU A 162 10.10 -0.59 -14.34
C LEU A 162 11.13 -1.29 -15.24
N ILE A 163 12.07 -2.02 -14.63
CA ILE A 163 13.04 -2.82 -15.40
C ILE A 163 12.33 -3.97 -16.14
N ALA A 164 11.39 -4.66 -15.50
CA ALA A 164 10.60 -5.72 -16.12
C ALA A 164 9.77 -5.20 -17.31
N TYR A 165 9.07 -4.08 -17.12
CA TYR A 165 8.35 -3.37 -18.18
C TYR A 165 9.29 -3.04 -19.36
N GLY A 166 10.44 -2.40 -19.09
CA GLY A 166 11.38 -2.03 -20.14
C GLY A 166 11.97 -3.21 -20.92
N LYS A 167 12.18 -4.37 -20.26
CA LYS A 167 12.65 -5.60 -20.91
C LYS A 167 11.58 -6.25 -21.78
N LEU A 168 10.32 -6.27 -21.32
CA LEU A 168 9.19 -6.85 -22.05
C LEU A 168 8.80 -5.97 -23.25
N ALA A 169 8.83 -4.65 -23.09
CA ALA A 169 8.58 -3.66 -24.14
C ALA A 169 9.69 -3.59 -25.22
N GLY A 170 10.76 -4.36 -25.08
CA GLY A 170 11.91 -4.31 -25.98
C GLY A 170 12.72 -3.01 -25.91
N LYS A 171 12.44 -2.14 -24.93
CA LYS A 171 13.13 -0.85 -24.72
C LYS A 171 14.48 -0.99 -24.03
N ILE A 172 14.70 -2.09 -23.33
CA ILE A 172 15.94 -2.40 -22.58
C ILE A 172 16.51 -3.73 -23.07
N TRP A 173 17.85 -3.84 -23.11
CA TRP A 173 18.54 -5.06 -23.49
C TRP A 173 18.17 -6.24 -22.58
N LYS A 174 17.88 -7.39 -23.20
CA LYS A 174 17.57 -8.64 -22.48
C LYS A 174 18.78 -9.32 -21.82
N ASN A 175 20.00 -8.90 -22.15
CA ASN A 175 21.23 -9.54 -21.66
C ASN A 175 21.49 -9.18 -20.19
N ARG A 176 22.12 -10.10 -19.47
CA ARG A 176 22.54 -9.86 -18.09
C ARG A 176 23.59 -8.75 -18.06
N PHE A 177 23.30 -7.70 -17.29
CA PHE A 177 24.26 -6.63 -17.01
C PHE A 177 25.37 -7.14 -16.08
N GLY A 178 26.45 -7.69 -16.65
CA GLY A 178 27.76 -7.89 -16.02
C GLY A 178 27.79 -8.33 -14.53
N PRO A 179 28.77 -7.86 -13.72
CA PRO A 179 28.88 -8.18 -12.29
C PRO A 179 27.82 -7.49 -11.40
N ILE A 180 27.08 -6.54 -11.97
CA ILE A 180 25.97 -5.77 -11.33
C ILE A 180 24.72 -6.66 -11.08
N GLY A 181 24.77 -7.95 -11.40
CA GLY A 181 23.78 -8.95 -11.01
C GLY A 181 24.36 -10.17 -10.29
N SER A 182 25.53 -10.04 -9.65
CA SER A 182 26.10 -11.11 -8.84
C SER A 182 25.29 -11.32 -7.56
N GLN A 183 25.08 -12.58 -7.17
CA GLN A 183 24.31 -12.93 -5.97
C GLN A 183 24.93 -12.29 -4.71
N GLY A 184 26.27 -12.21 -4.65
CA GLY A 184 26.99 -11.58 -3.54
C GLY A 184 26.71 -10.08 -3.41
N LEU A 185 26.75 -9.32 -4.50
CA LEU A 185 26.44 -7.88 -4.44
C LEU A 185 24.97 -7.63 -4.08
N ASN A 186 24.04 -8.41 -4.65
CA ASN A 186 22.61 -8.28 -4.34
C ASN A 186 22.32 -8.60 -2.87
N ALA A 187 22.94 -9.66 -2.33
CA ALA A 187 22.81 -10.01 -0.91
C ALA A 187 23.40 -8.91 -0.02
N LEU A 188 24.57 -8.38 -0.36
CA LEU A 188 25.20 -7.29 0.38
C LEU A 188 24.32 -6.03 0.38
N LEU A 189 23.77 -5.64 -0.78
CA LEU A 189 22.87 -4.49 -0.89
C LEU A 189 21.57 -4.71 -0.09
N ALA A 190 21.02 -5.93 -0.10
CA ALA A 190 19.83 -6.26 0.70
C ALA A 190 20.10 -6.15 2.20
N VAL A 191 21.22 -6.70 2.67
CA VAL A 191 21.64 -6.60 4.08
C VAL A 191 21.91 -5.16 4.47
N ALA A 192 22.60 -4.38 3.61
CA ALA A 192 22.85 -2.97 3.86
C ALA A 192 21.55 -2.15 3.94
N ALA A 193 20.58 -2.43 3.06
CA ALA A 193 19.28 -1.76 3.09
C ALA A 193 18.49 -2.09 4.37
N LEU A 194 18.50 -3.35 4.81
CA LEU A 194 17.87 -3.74 6.07
C LEU A 194 18.57 -3.09 7.28
N ALA A 195 19.91 -3.08 7.30
CA ALA A 195 20.67 -2.42 8.36
C ALA A 195 20.39 -0.91 8.42
N ALA A 196 20.23 -0.25 7.26
CA ALA A 196 19.86 1.16 7.19
C ALA A 196 18.47 1.43 7.78
N ILE A 197 17.49 0.54 7.57
CA ILE A 197 16.15 0.64 8.16
C ILE A 197 16.21 0.50 9.68
N VAL A 198 16.94 -0.51 10.16
CA VAL A 198 17.10 -0.77 11.61
C VAL A 198 17.78 0.42 12.28
N TYR A 199 18.87 0.92 11.68
CA TYR A 199 19.59 2.07 12.18
C TYR A 199 18.73 3.34 12.14
N GLY A 200 18.03 3.60 11.02
CA GLY A 200 17.13 4.74 10.89
C GLY A 200 15.97 4.71 11.90
N GLY A 201 15.38 3.54 12.12
CA GLY A 201 14.34 3.34 13.13
C GLY A 201 14.87 3.56 14.55
N PHE A 202 16.07 3.06 14.86
CA PHE A 202 16.75 3.30 16.14
C PHE A 202 17.00 4.79 16.36
N VAL A 203 17.53 5.51 15.36
CA VAL A 203 17.77 6.96 15.45
C VAL A 203 16.47 7.73 15.66
N ALA A 204 15.38 7.32 15.00
CA ALA A 204 14.08 7.98 15.11
C ALA A 204 13.38 7.75 16.46
N THR A 205 13.59 6.59 17.09
CA THR A 205 12.82 6.16 18.28
C THR A 205 13.63 6.17 19.57
N GLY A 206 14.96 6.09 19.48
CA GLY A 206 15.86 5.91 20.64
C GLY A 206 15.71 4.55 21.35
N SER A 207 14.92 3.61 20.79
CA SER A 207 14.59 2.33 21.41
C SER A 207 15.50 1.20 20.94
N GLU A 208 16.21 0.56 21.87
CA GLU A 208 17.03 -0.64 21.63
C GLU A 208 16.19 -1.85 21.17
N GLN A 209 14.86 -1.81 21.37
CA GLN A 209 13.95 -2.89 20.96
C GLN A 209 13.95 -3.12 19.44
N ILE A 210 14.26 -2.09 18.64
CA ILE A 210 14.38 -2.23 17.16
C ILE A 210 15.60 -3.09 16.79
N ILE A 211 16.68 -2.95 17.54
CA ILE A 211 17.91 -3.73 17.33
C ILE A 211 17.67 -5.19 17.76
N LEU A 212 16.98 -5.39 18.89
CA LEU A 212 16.63 -6.73 19.38
C LEU A 212 15.61 -7.44 18.48
N ALA A 213 14.58 -6.74 17.98
CA ALA A 213 13.59 -7.30 17.07
C ALA A 213 14.23 -7.78 15.76
N PHE A 214 15.23 -7.05 15.25
CA PHE A 214 15.97 -7.47 14.06
C PHE A 214 16.95 -8.61 14.35
N ALA A 215 17.64 -8.60 15.49
CA ALA A 215 18.56 -9.67 15.91
C ALA A 215 17.86 -11.02 16.16
N VAL A 216 16.55 -11.04 16.42
CA VAL A 216 15.74 -12.26 16.53
C VAL A 216 15.23 -12.75 15.15
N LEU A 217 15.17 -11.86 14.15
CA LEU A 217 14.70 -12.17 12.79
C LEU A 217 15.84 -12.60 11.82
N THR A 218 17.10 -12.32 12.15
CA THR A 218 18.31 -12.77 11.41
C THR A 218 19.01 -13.92 12.10
#